data_AF-A0A0S8J1E9-F1
#
_entry.id   AF-A0A0S8J1E9-F1
#
_cell.length_a   1.000
_cell.length_b   1.000
_cell.length_c   1.000
_cell.angle_alpha   90.00
_cell.angle_beta   90.00
_cell.angle_gamma   90.00
#
_symmetry.space_group_name_H-M   'P 1'
#
loop_
_entity.id
_entity.type
_entity.pdbx_description
1 polymer ?
#
loop_
_entity_poly.entity_id
_entity_poly.type
_entity_poly.pdbx_seq_one_letter_code
_entity_poly.pdbx_strand_id
1 'polypeptide(L)'
;MAIKRWKTYEDKKAGEPPTVSYEGRVLRKPWPECERVMSDIYADVMYTLVWDDEAGRAKKLYLKACFECDVSAYECEVDASPEILVAHEANRKYEAALSRARKRLREARKAADYRERTHHEVAKDKRMVVHRSYKEVRRGMEGIVFWIQNRGASTRVGLRTSEEKDSNGRYKDVFWANASQLENAEPFEPEAWLVEELAEARAELEAIEAAPPAPLAA
;
A
#
# COMPACT_ATOMS: atom_id res chain seq x y z
N MET A 1 -27.02 -27.40 -31.79
CA MET A 1 -25.54 -27.53 -31.92
C MET A 1 -25.08 -28.68 -31.04
N ALA A 2 -24.04 -29.41 -31.43
CA ALA A 2 -23.59 -30.59 -30.69
C ALA A 2 -22.71 -30.19 -29.50
N ILE A 3 -23.16 -30.53 -28.29
CA ILE A 3 -22.46 -30.26 -27.03
C ILE A 3 -21.20 -31.14 -26.97
N LYS A 4 -20.01 -30.53 -27.03
CA LYS A 4 -18.74 -31.23 -26.75
C LYS A 4 -18.48 -31.23 -25.25
N ARG A 5 -18.32 -32.43 -24.68
CA ARG A 5 -17.95 -32.62 -23.27
C ARG A 5 -16.52 -32.15 -23.04
N TRP A 6 -16.32 -31.38 -21.98
CA TRP A 6 -15.03 -31.25 -21.29
C TRP A 6 -15.21 -31.75 -19.85
N LYS A 7 -14.32 -32.63 -19.38
CA LYS A 7 -14.28 -33.17 -18.01
C LYS A 7 -14.14 -32.00 -17.02
N THR A 8 -14.87 -31.83 -15.92
CA THR A 8 -15.40 -32.81 -14.92
C THR A 8 -14.45 -33.96 -14.61
N TYR A 9 -13.57 -33.82 -13.63
CA TYR A 9 -13.51 -34.79 -12.54
C TYR A 9 -14.04 -34.06 -11.29
N GLU A 10 -14.60 -34.70 -10.28
CA GLU A 10 -14.95 -33.97 -9.04
C GLU A 10 -15.07 -34.94 -7.85
N ASP A 11 -15.31 -34.41 -6.65
CA ASP A 11 -15.16 -35.14 -5.41
C ASP A 11 -16.15 -36.32 -5.25
N LYS A 12 -15.68 -37.53 -5.60
CA LYS A 12 -15.58 -38.68 -4.67
C LYS A 12 -14.96 -39.94 -5.28
N LYS A 13 -13.64 -40.06 -5.14
CA LYS A 13 -12.89 -41.30 -4.82
C LYS A 13 -11.41 -40.95 -4.69
N ALA A 14 -10.68 -41.71 -3.88
CA ALA A 14 -9.23 -41.56 -3.79
C ALA A 14 -8.59 -41.84 -5.16
N GLY A 15 -8.20 -40.79 -5.89
CA GLY A 15 -7.51 -40.90 -7.19
C GLY A 15 -7.84 -39.86 -8.28
N GLU A 16 -8.92 -39.06 -8.16
CA GLU A 16 -9.30 -38.09 -9.21
C GLU A 16 -9.61 -36.67 -8.64
N PRO A 17 -9.18 -35.57 -9.31
CA PRO A 17 -9.24 -34.17 -8.78
C PRO A 17 -10.58 -33.42 -9.02
N PRO A 18 -10.71 -32.13 -8.59
CA PRO A 18 -11.86 -31.24 -8.86
C PRO A 18 -11.50 -29.84 -9.50
N THR A 19 -12.22 -29.24 -10.46
CA THR A 19 -13.12 -29.85 -11.47
C THR A 19 -14.35 -29.00 -11.96
N VAL A 20 -14.79 -28.00 -11.19
CA VAL A 20 -15.95 -27.09 -11.42
C VAL A 20 -16.25 -26.75 -12.90
N SER A 21 -17.53 -26.84 -13.31
CA SER A 21 -18.00 -26.45 -14.66
C SER A 21 -18.55 -25.01 -14.70
N TYR A 22 -17.78 -24.08 -15.28
CA TYR A 22 -18.16 -22.66 -15.44
C TYR A 22 -18.76 -22.39 -16.84
N GLU A 23 -19.89 -23.01 -17.18
CA GLU A 23 -20.60 -22.72 -18.44
C GLU A 23 -21.18 -21.30 -18.42
N GLY A 24 -21.06 -20.59 -19.55
CA GLY A 24 -21.56 -19.23 -19.76
C GLY A 24 -20.78 -18.12 -19.04
N ARG A 25 -19.57 -18.42 -18.53
CA ARG A 25 -18.85 -17.61 -17.52
C ARG A 25 -17.36 -17.38 -17.82
N VAL A 26 -16.80 -18.01 -18.85
CA VAL A 26 -15.39 -17.88 -19.21
C VAL A 26 -15.16 -16.54 -19.90
N LEU A 27 -14.44 -15.64 -19.23
CA LEU A 27 -14.12 -14.28 -19.68
C LEU A 27 -12.87 -14.22 -20.58
N ARG A 28 -11.95 -15.18 -20.47
CA ARG A 28 -10.68 -15.18 -21.20
C ARG A 28 -10.18 -16.60 -21.47
N LYS A 29 -9.65 -16.85 -22.68
CA LYS A 29 -8.95 -18.10 -23.03
C LYS A 29 -7.74 -18.36 -22.12
N PRO A 30 -7.22 -19.60 -22.03
CA PRO A 30 -6.13 -19.90 -21.11
C PRO A 30 -4.86 -19.11 -21.43
N TRP A 31 -4.12 -18.67 -20.42
CA TRP A 31 -2.80 -18.05 -20.58
C TRP A 31 -1.81 -18.59 -19.52
N PRO A 32 -0.52 -18.71 -19.87
CA PRO A 32 0.52 -19.04 -18.91
C PRO A 32 0.92 -17.82 -18.07
N GLU A 33 1.19 -18.05 -16.78
CA GLU A 33 2.01 -17.18 -15.93
C GLU A 33 3.08 -18.04 -15.25
N CYS A 34 4.34 -17.58 -15.28
CA CYS A 34 5.43 -18.26 -14.59
C CYS A 34 5.31 -17.99 -13.08
N GLU A 35 4.99 -19.02 -12.30
CA GLU A 35 4.80 -18.92 -10.85
C GLU A 35 5.72 -19.89 -10.08
N ARG A 36 6.07 -19.49 -8.85
CA ARG A 36 6.89 -20.27 -7.92
C ARG A 36 6.01 -21.33 -7.23
N VAL A 37 5.96 -22.54 -7.79
CA VAL A 37 5.10 -23.63 -7.30
C VAL A 37 5.69 -24.37 -6.09
N MET A 38 7.02 -24.38 -5.93
CA MET A 38 7.74 -24.87 -4.74
C MET A 38 8.99 -24.00 -4.51
N SER A 39 9.79 -24.26 -3.45
CA SER A 39 10.90 -23.37 -3.05
C SER A 39 11.76 -22.93 -4.23
N ASP A 40 12.38 -23.84 -4.96
CA ASP A 40 13.36 -23.46 -5.99
C ASP A 40 12.86 -23.84 -7.39
N ILE A 41 11.55 -24.08 -7.51
CA ILE A 41 10.90 -24.61 -8.72
C ILE A 41 9.85 -23.61 -9.18
N TYR A 42 10.08 -23.07 -10.37
CA TYR A 42 9.13 -22.27 -11.13
C TYR A 42 8.52 -23.14 -12.22
N ALA A 43 7.24 -22.93 -12.51
CA ALA A 43 6.53 -23.61 -13.58
C ALA A 43 5.64 -22.62 -14.33
N ASP A 44 5.39 -22.89 -15.61
CA ASP A 44 4.39 -22.16 -16.37
C ASP A 44 3.00 -22.66 -15.97
N VAL A 45 2.30 -21.85 -15.19
CA VAL A 45 0.96 -22.19 -14.69
C VAL A 45 -0.08 -21.62 -15.63
N MET A 46 -0.93 -22.51 -16.15
CA MET A 46 -2.05 -22.16 -17.01
C MET A 46 -3.24 -21.69 -16.18
N TYR A 47 -3.69 -20.47 -16.46
CA TYR A 47 -4.85 -19.84 -15.84
C TYR A 47 -5.93 -19.53 -16.86
N THR A 48 -7.17 -19.53 -16.41
CA THR A 48 -8.31 -18.91 -17.12
C THR A 48 -8.96 -17.85 -16.24
N LEU A 49 -9.77 -16.98 -16.83
CA LEU A 49 -10.54 -15.97 -16.12
C LEU A 49 -12.01 -16.36 -16.22
N VAL A 50 -12.63 -16.63 -15.08
CA VAL A 50 -14.07 -16.94 -15.00
C VAL A 50 -14.77 -15.86 -14.19
N TRP A 51 -16.05 -15.64 -14.45
CA TRP A 51 -16.90 -14.85 -13.59
C TRP A 51 -17.36 -15.68 -12.38
N ASP A 52 -17.29 -15.07 -11.19
CA ASP A 52 -17.73 -15.64 -9.92
C ASP A 52 -18.98 -14.86 -9.48
N ASP A 53 -20.15 -15.50 -9.59
CA ASP A 53 -21.46 -14.88 -9.32
C ASP A 53 -21.64 -14.53 -7.84
N GLU A 54 -21.15 -15.38 -6.93
CA GLU A 54 -21.22 -15.17 -5.49
C GLU A 54 -20.34 -13.99 -5.07
N ALA A 55 -19.14 -13.88 -5.63
CA ALA A 55 -18.23 -12.78 -5.36
C ALA A 55 -18.49 -11.52 -6.22
N GLY A 56 -19.40 -11.58 -7.19
CA GLY A 56 -19.73 -10.48 -8.11
C GLY A 56 -18.53 -9.93 -8.89
N ARG A 57 -17.54 -10.78 -9.21
CA ARG A 57 -16.26 -10.35 -9.81
C ARG A 57 -15.58 -11.44 -10.64
N ALA A 58 -14.55 -11.07 -11.39
CA ALA A 58 -13.72 -12.03 -12.09
C ALA A 58 -12.74 -12.76 -11.14
N LYS A 59 -12.54 -14.05 -11.39
CA LYS A 59 -11.69 -14.96 -10.62
C LYS A 59 -10.65 -15.60 -11.55
N LYS A 60 -9.37 -15.47 -11.18
CA LYS A 60 -8.26 -16.19 -11.83
C LYS A 60 -8.35 -17.65 -11.39
N LEU A 61 -8.76 -18.55 -12.29
CA LEU A 61 -8.92 -19.98 -12.03
C LEU A 61 -7.68 -20.74 -12.51
N TYR A 62 -7.03 -21.44 -11.59
CA TYR A 62 -5.92 -22.36 -11.88
C TYR A 62 -6.42 -23.54 -12.70
N LEU A 63 -5.77 -23.85 -13.82
CA LEU A 63 -6.05 -25.05 -14.62
C LEU A 63 -5.01 -26.14 -14.35
N LYS A 64 -3.72 -25.83 -14.52
CA LYS A 64 -2.59 -26.73 -14.21
C LYS A 64 -1.25 -25.99 -14.16
N ALA A 65 -0.24 -26.61 -13.56
CA ALA A 65 1.16 -26.25 -13.73
C ALA A 65 1.78 -27.15 -14.82
N CYS A 66 2.39 -26.54 -15.84
CA CYS A 66 3.14 -27.26 -16.87
C CYS A 66 4.56 -27.53 -16.36
N PHE A 67 4.90 -28.81 -16.21
CA PHE A 67 6.28 -29.26 -16.10
C PHE A 67 6.75 -29.79 -17.46
N GLU A 68 8.07 -29.89 -17.66
CA GLU A 68 8.71 -30.12 -18.99
C GLU A 68 8.21 -31.35 -19.76
N CYS A 69 7.57 -32.31 -19.09
CA CYS A 69 7.02 -33.54 -19.68
C CYS A 69 5.50 -33.55 -19.89
N ASP A 70 4.75 -32.50 -19.52
CA ASP A 70 3.29 -32.47 -19.64
C ASP A 70 2.80 -31.85 -20.96
N VAL A 71 2.54 -32.74 -21.93
CA VAL A 71 1.99 -32.42 -23.26
C VAL A 71 0.47 -32.23 -23.30
N SER A 72 -0.22 -32.23 -22.15
CA SER A 72 -1.69 -32.09 -22.11
C SER A 72 -2.12 -30.67 -22.51
N ALA A 73 -2.77 -30.53 -23.67
CA ALA A 73 -3.39 -29.28 -24.09
C ALA A 73 -4.74 -29.06 -23.37
N TYR A 74 -4.97 -27.83 -22.91
CA TYR A 74 -6.24 -27.41 -22.31
C TYR A 74 -6.77 -26.24 -23.11
N GLU A 75 -7.94 -26.45 -23.71
CA GLU A 75 -8.68 -25.41 -24.44
C GLU A 75 -9.92 -25.05 -23.62
N CYS A 76 -10.09 -23.76 -23.33
CA CYS A 76 -11.41 -23.23 -22.96
C CYS A 76 -11.82 -22.19 -24.01
N GLU A 77 -13.07 -22.25 -24.44
CA GLU A 77 -13.69 -21.21 -25.25
C GLU A 77 -14.18 -20.09 -24.32
N VAL A 78 -14.22 -18.86 -24.84
CA VAL A 78 -14.80 -17.72 -24.11
C VAL A 78 -16.30 -17.76 -24.38
N ASP A 79 -17.07 -18.06 -23.34
CA ASP A 79 -18.52 -18.29 -23.41
C ASP A 79 -19.33 -17.33 -22.51
N ALA A 80 -18.66 -16.37 -21.86
CA ALA A 80 -19.30 -15.36 -21.01
C ALA A 80 -20.49 -14.67 -21.69
N SER A 81 -21.64 -14.67 -21.01
CA SER A 81 -22.86 -14.01 -21.50
C SER A 81 -22.67 -12.48 -21.62
N PRO A 82 -23.47 -11.78 -22.45
CA PRO A 82 -23.42 -10.32 -22.57
C PRO A 82 -23.58 -9.60 -21.21
N GLU A 83 -24.45 -10.11 -20.34
CA GLU A 83 -24.70 -9.59 -18.99
C GLU A 83 -23.45 -9.71 -18.12
N ILE A 84 -22.77 -10.86 -18.17
CA ILE A 84 -21.51 -11.11 -17.46
C ILE A 84 -20.38 -10.23 -18.01
N LEU A 85 -20.32 -9.98 -19.32
CA LEU A 85 -19.33 -9.07 -19.90
C LEU A 85 -19.55 -7.62 -19.44
N VAL A 86 -20.79 -7.15 -19.36
CA VAL A 86 -21.15 -5.83 -18.83
C VAL A 86 -20.83 -5.72 -17.34
N ALA A 87 -21.21 -6.72 -16.54
CA ALA A 87 -20.89 -6.77 -15.10
C ALA A 87 -19.39 -6.80 -14.85
N HIS A 88 -18.63 -7.56 -15.65
CA HIS A 88 -17.18 -7.60 -15.58
C HIS A 88 -16.54 -6.25 -15.94
N GLU A 89 -17.03 -5.54 -16.96
CA GLU A 89 -16.50 -4.23 -17.29
C GLU A 89 -16.81 -3.18 -16.20
N ALA A 90 -18.01 -3.22 -15.62
CA ALA A 90 -18.41 -2.37 -14.51
C ALA A 90 -17.55 -2.65 -13.26
N ASN A 91 -17.36 -3.91 -12.89
CA ASN A 91 -16.50 -4.34 -11.79
C ASN A 91 -15.04 -3.91 -12.02
N ARG A 92 -14.49 -4.10 -13.24
CA ARG A 92 -13.13 -3.65 -13.59
C ARG A 92 -12.97 -2.12 -13.48
N LYS A 93 -13.97 -1.34 -13.91
CA LYS A 93 -13.98 0.12 -13.75
C LYS A 93 -14.02 0.53 -12.27
N TYR A 94 -14.83 -0.15 -11.48
CA TYR A 94 -14.92 0.04 -10.02
C TYR A 94 -13.59 -0.28 -9.33
N GLU A 95 -13.00 -1.46 -9.55
CA GLU A 95 -11.70 -1.83 -8.95
C GLU A 95 -10.58 -0.88 -9.37
N ALA A 96 -10.57 -0.40 -10.62
CA ALA A 96 -9.62 0.60 -11.10
C ALA A 96 -9.84 2.00 -10.49
N ALA A 97 -11.07 2.39 -10.17
CA ALA A 97 -11.36 3.61 -9.42
C ALA A 97 -10.91 3.46 -7.95
N LEU A 98 -11.32 2.38 -7.30
CA LEU A 98 -10.98 2.04 -5.92
C LEU A 98 -9.46 1.97 -5.69
N SER A 99 -8.72 1.33 -6.61
CA SER A 99 -7.26 1.26 -6.58
C SER A 99 -6.60 2.64 -6.69
N ARG A 100 -7.12 3.52 -7.57
CA ARG A 100 -6.62 4.90 -7.72
C ARG A 100 -6.91 5.74 -6.47
N ALA A 101 -8.13 5.70 -5.93
CA ALA A 101 -8.48 6.43 -4.71
C ALA A 101 -7.66 5.97 -3.50
N ARG A 102 -7.50 4.65 -3.31
CA ARG A 102 -6.61 4.08 -2.26
C ARG A 102 -5.15 4.49 -2.43
N LYS A 103 -4.66 4.58 -3.67
CA LYS A 103 -3.31 5.07 -3.97
C LYS A 103 -3.18 6.56 -3.62
N ARG A 104 -4.12 7.41 -4.06
CA ARG A 104 -4.16 8.85 -3.76
C ARG A 104 -4.14 9.10 -2.25
N LEU A 105 -5.03 8.46 -1.49
CA LEU A 105 -5.08 8.57 -0.04
C LEU A 105 -3.77 8.11 0.64
N ARG A 106 -3.12 7.06 0.13
CA ARG A 106 -1.82 6.60 0.64
C ARG A 106 -0.70 7.60 0.35
N GLU A 107 -0.73 8.28 -0.80
CA GLU A 107 0.25 9.29 -1.19
C GLU A 107 0.08 10.58 -0.38
N ALA A 108 -1.15 11.07 -0.21
CA ALA A 108 -1.46 12.20 0.66
C ALA A 108 -1.05 11.94 2.13
N ARG A 109 -1.32 10.74 2.67
CA ARG A 109 -0.85 10.35 4.02
C ARG A 109 0.68 10.35 4.13
N LYS A 110 1.39 9.76 3.15
CA LYS A 110 2.87 9.79 3.13
C LYS A 110 3.43 11.21 3.08
N ALA A 111 2.76 12.12 2.35
CA ALA A 111 3.15 13.53 2.29
C ALA A 111 2.96 14.20 3.66
N ALA A 112 1.86 13.94 4.35
CA ALA A 112 1.63 14.42 5.71
C ALA A 112 2.66 13.87 6.70
N ASP A 113 2.84 12.54 6.74
CA ASP A 113 3.84 11.88 7.58
C ASP A 113 5.25 12.45 7.33
N TYR A 114 5.58 12.80 6.08
CA TYR A 114 6.87 13.39 5.72
C TYR A 114 6.99 14.83 6.24
N ARG A 115 5.97 15.66 6.04
CA ARG A 115 5.93 17.05 6.54
C ARG A 115 6.05 17.11 8.06
N GLU A 116 5.31 16.27 8.78
CA GLU A 116 5.40 16.15 10.25
C GLU A 116 6.83 15.74 10.66
N ARG A 117 7.41 14.70 10.05
CA ARG A 117 8.80 14.29 10.33
C ARG A 117 9.82 15.40 10.08
N THR A 118 9.74 16.11 8.96
CA THR A 118 10.64 17.24 8.65
C THR A 118 10.38 18.46 9.54
N HIS A 119 9.16 18.64 10.05
CA HIS A 119 8.86 19.63 11.07
C HIS A 119 9.59 19.33 12.39
N HIS A 120 9.54 18.09 12.89
CA HIS A 120 10.26 17.67 14.10
C HIS A 120 11.78 17.45 13.90
N GLU A 121 12.26 17.39 12.66
CA GLU A 121 13.69 17.22 12.35
C GLU A 121 14.55 18.39 12.87
N VAL A 122 15.65 18.07 13.56
CA VAL A 122 16.60 19.06 14.07
C VAL A 122 17.32 19.74 12.90
N ALA A 123 17.03 21.02 12.69
CA ALA A 123 17.74 21.90 11.77
C ALA A 123 18.30 23.12 12.52
N LYS A 124 19.26 23.83 11.91
CA LYS A 124 19.74 25.10 12.45
C LYS A 124 18.61 26.12 12.53
N ASP A 125 18.73 27.02 13.51
CA ASP A 125 17.86 28.14 13.80
C ASP A 125 16.40 27.79 14.15
N LYS A 126 16.02 26.50 14.17
CA LYS A 126 14.80 26.02 14.81
C LYS A 126 14.88 26.10 16.34
N ARG A 127 13.74 26.40 16.97
CA ARG A 127 13.55 26.35 18.42
C ARG A 127 13.17 24.92 18.84
N MET A 128 13.98 24.27 19.66
CA MET A 128 13.74 22.89 20.10
C MET A 128 13.59 22.83 21.62
N VAL A 129 12.74 21.90 22.09
CA VAL A 129 12.54 21.58 23.51
C VAL A 129 13.11 20.21 23.85
N VAL A 130 13.68 20.06 25.04
CA VAL A 130 14.15 18.77 25.55
C VAL A 130 12.96 17.95 26.05
N HIS A 131 12.43 17.06 25.20
CA HIS A 131 11.31 16.19 25.57
C HIS A 131 11.74 14.98 26.42
N ARG A 132 13.01 14.53 26.28
CA ARG A 132 13.61 13.43 27.07
C ARG A 132 14.92 13.86 27.76
N SER A 133 14.89 14.05 29.07
CA SER A 133 16.07 14.33 29.90
C SER A 133 16.91 13.09 30.19
N TYR A 134 18.24 13.22 30.18
CA TYR A 134 19.15 12.25 30.80
C TYR A 134 20.15 12.97 31.72
N LYS A 135 20.12 12.61 33.01
CA LYS A 135 20.94 13.10 34.15
C LYS A 135 21.13 14.62 34.32
N GLU A 136 21.72 15.31 33.37
CA GLU A 136 22.19 16.70 33.50
C GLU A 136 21.26 17.72 32.81
N VAL A 137 20.64 17.34 31.69
CA VAL A 137 19.76 18.24 30.93
C VAL A 137 18.34 18.17 31.48
N ARG A 138 17.79 19.31 31.92
CA ARG A 138 16.41 19.40 32.44
C ARG A 138 15.39 19.22 31.30
N ARG A 139 14.37 18.40 31.54
CA ARG A 139 13.22 18.25 30.62
C ARG A 139 12.47 19.58 30.53
N GLY A 140 11.99 19.94 29.35
CA GLY A 140 11.33 21.22 29.09
C GLY A 140 12.29 22.41 28.94
N MET A 141 13.61 22.18 28.93
CA MET A 141 14.57 23.22 28.55
C MET A 141 14.46 23.49 27.06
N GLU A 142 14.24 24.74 26.68
CA GLU A 142 14.13 25.19 25.30
C GLU A 142 15.38 25.95 24.85
N GLY A 143 15.67 25.93 23.55
CA GLY A 143 16.70 26.78 22.96
C GLY A 143 16.67 26.75 21.43
N ILE A 144 17.47 27.61 20.80
CA ILE A 144 17.61 27.69 19.34
C ILE A 144 18.83 26.86 18.91
N VAL A 145 18.69 26.03 17.88
CA VAL A 145 19.79 25.19 17.37
C VAL A 145 20.81 26.06 16.63
N PHE A 146 22.01 26.23 17.17
CA PHE A 146 23.08 26.96 16.47
C PHE A 146 24.18 26.03 15.92
N TRP A 147 24.25 24.79 16.42
CA TRP A 147 25.29 23.83 16.03
C TRP A 147 24.74 22.40 15.99
N ILE A 148 25.20 21.64 15.00
CA ILE A 148 24.86 20.23 14.81
C ILE A 148 26.14 19.50 14.41
N GLN A 149 26.43 18.37 15.07
CA GLN A 149 27.49 17.44 14.68
C GLN A 149 26.95 16.02 14.65
N ASN A 150 26.97 15.41 13.46
CA ASN A 150 26.72 13.99 13.31
C ASN A 150 27.97 13.20 13.75
N ARG A 151 27.79 12.23 14.67
CA ARG A 151 28.81 11.29 15.16
C ARG A 151 28.43 9.84 14.85
N GLY A 152 27.84 9.60 13.68
CA GLY A 152 27.40 8.27 13.24
C GLY A 152 26.17 7.79 13.99
N ALA A 153 26.36 7.07 15.09
CA ALA A 153 25.28 6.51 15.90
C ALA A 153 24.50 7.55 16.73
N SER A 154 24.96 8.81 16.79
CA SER A 154 24.26 9.91 17.46
C SER A 154 24.56 11.24 16.79
N THR A 155 23.55 12.11 16.72
CA THR A 155 23.73 13.52 16.35
C THR A 155 23.71 14.36 17.61
N ARG A 156 24.81 15.08 17.89
CA ARG A 156 24.91 16.01 19.01
C ARG A 156 24.54 17.42 18.54
N VAL A 157 23.77 18.12 19.37
CA VAL A 157 23.13 19.40 19.05
C VAL A 157 23.52 20.41 20.11
N GLY A 158 23.91 21.61 19.69
CA GLY A 158 24.13 22.77 20.54
C GLY A 158 22.94 23.70 20.47
N LEU A 159 22.32 23.95 21.63
CA LEU A 159 21.17 24.82 21.80
C LEU A 159 21.60 26.06 22.58
N ARG A 160 21.29 27.25 22.06
CA ARG A 160 21.49 28.53 22.75
C ARG A 160 20.18 28.97 23.39
N THR A 161 20.21 29.40 24.65
CA THR A 161 19.02 29.94 25.34
C THR A 161 18.96 31.47 25.28
N SER A 162 20.02 32.13 24.84
CA SER A 162 20.10 33.58 24.67
C SER A 162 20.72 33.97 23.30
N GLU A 163 20.52 35.21 22.90
CA GLU A 163 21.25 35.88 21.80
C GLU A 163 22.64 36.37 22.25
N GLU A 164 22.90 36.41 23.57
CA GLU A 164 24.10 37.02 24.13
C GLU A 164 25.38 36.27 23.77
N LYS A 165 26.40 37.03 23.39
CA LYS A 165 27.74 36.53 23.11
C LYS A 165 28.75 36.99 24.15
N ASP A 166 29.76 36.16 24.40
CA ASP A 166 30.94 36.50 25.18
C ASP A 166 31.86 37.45 24.38
N SER A 167 32.94 37.91 25.02
CA SER A 167 33.98 38.73 24.38
C SER A 167 34.72 38.04 23.23
N ASN A 168 34.54 36.72 23.04
CA ASN A 168 35.11 35.92 21.96
C ASN A 168 34.09 35.64 20.83
N GLY A 169 32.88 36.22 20.89
CA GLY A 169 31.82 36.03 19.90
C GLY A 169 31.06 34.70 20.00
N ARG A 170 31.24 33.93 21.09
CA ARG A 170 30.55 32.65 21.36
C ARG A 170 29.29 32.91 22.18
N TYR A 171 28.22 32.15 21.96
CA TYR A 171 27.01 32.27 22.79
C TYR A 171 27.32 31.93 24.26
N LYS A 172 26.86 32.76 25.20
CA LYS A 172 27.10 32.56 26.65
C LYS A 172 26.34 31.35 27.17
N ASP A 173 25.03 31.33 26.94
CA ASP A 173 24.13 30.35 27.52
C ASP A 173 23.85 29.24 26.51
N VAL A 174 24.66 28.18 26.60
CA VAL A 174 24.62 27.02 25.70
C VAL A 174 24.45 25.74 26.51
N PHE A 175 23.57 24.85 26.03
CA PHE A 175 23.52 23.47 26.48
C PHE A 175 23.62 22.49 25.31
N TRP A 176 23.97 21.25 25.63
CA TRP A 176 24.22 20.19 24.66
C TRP A 176 23.24 19.04 24.88
N ALA A 177 22.60 18.61 23.81
CA ALA A 177 21.69 17.46 23.80
C ALA A 177 21.97 16.54 22.61
N ASN A 178 21.44 15.32 22.65
CA ASN A 178 21.36 14.47 21.46
C ASN A 178 20.07 14.80 20.70
N ALA A 179 20.09 14.72 19.37
CA ALA A 179 18.92 14.99 18.53
C ALA A 179 17.68 14.14 18.92
N SER A 180 17.89 12.90 19.38
CA SER A 180 16.84 11.99 19.87
C SER A 180 16.20 12.39 21.22
N GLN A 181 16.71 13.45 21.86
CA GLN A 181 16.19 14.04 23.11
C GLN A 181 15.44 15.35 22.86
N LEU A 182 15.38 15.79 21.60
CA LEU A 182 14.79 17.04 21.18
C LEU A 182 13.51 16.82 20.38
N GLU A 183 12.64 17.81 20.47
CA GLU A 183 11.40 17.94 19.72
C GLU A 183 11.25 19.41 19.30
N ASN A 184 10.55 19.71 18.19
CA ASN A 184 10.28 21.11 17.84
C ASN A 184 9.41 21.75 18.94
N ALA A 185 9.75 22.95 19.36
CA ALA A 185 8.97 23.69 20.36
C ALA A 185 7.71 24.35 19.76
N GLU A 186 7.72 24.58 18.45
CA GLU A 186 6.55 25.04 17.71
C GLU A 186 5.57 23.87 17.48
N PRO A 187 4.25 24.09 17.59
CA PRO A 187 3.26 23.06 17.28
C PRO A 187 3.24 22.77 15.77
N PHE A 188 3.06 21.50 15.39
CA PHE A 188 2.89 21.15 13.98
C PHE A 188 1.50 21.58 13.49
N GLU A 189 1.44 22.64 12.71
CA GLU A 189 0.25 23.03 11.96
C GLU A 189 0.38 22.53 10.51
N PRO A 190 -0.40 21.52 10.09
CA PRO A 190 -0.34 21.04 8.71
C PRO A 190 -0.85 22.10 7.73
N GLU A 191 -0.14 22.25 6.61
CA GLU A 191 -0.49 23.21 5.55
C GLU A 191 -1.91 22.96 5.03
N ALA A 192 -2.72 24.02 4.85
CA ALA A 192 -4.16 23.87 4.60
C ALA A 192 -4.51 22.97 3.39
N TRP A 193 -3.74 23.08 2.30
CA TRP A 193 -3.91 22.25 1.09
C TRP A 193 -3.73 20.75 1.35
N LEU A 194 -2.91 20.37 2.33
CA LEU A 194 -2.65 18.97 2.70
C LEU A 194 -3.83 18.39 3.50
N VAL A 195 -4.44 19.22 4.36
CA VAL A 195 -5.68 18.86 5.07
C VAL A 195 -6.83 18.69 4.09
N GLU A 196 -6.94 19.59 3.11
CA GLU A 196 -7.91 19.53 2.02
C GLU A 196 -7.69 18.29 1.13
N GLU A 197 -6.47 18.03 0.66
CA GLU A 197 -6.15 16.85 -0.16
C GLU A 197 -6.45 15.52 0.57
N LEU A 198 -6.14 15.44 1.88
CA LEU A 198 -6.49 14.28 2.70
C LEU A 198 -8.01 14.09 2.85
N ALA A 199 -8.76 15.19 3.00
CA ALA A 199 -10.22 15.16 3.07
C ALA A 199 -10.84 14.74 1.73
N GLU A 200 -10.38 15.32 0.61
CA GLU A 200 -10.82 14.94 -0.74
C GLU A 200 -10.51 13.47 -1.06
N ALA A 201 -9.27 13.02 -0.87
CA ALA A 201 -8.87 11.65 -1.19
C ALA A 201 -9.59 10.61 -0.32
N ARG A 202 -10.00 10.99 0.90
CA ARG A 202 -10.86 10.19 1.76
C ARG A 202 -12.31 10.17 1.27
N ALA A 203 -12.88 11.33 0.95
CA ALA A 203 -14.25 11.45 0.44
C ALA A 203 -14.42 10.73 -0.91
N GLU A 204 -13.43 10.80 -1.80
CA GLU A 204 -13.38 10.04 -3.06
C GLU A 204 -13.43 8.53 -2.80
N LEU A 205 -12.62 8.03 -1.84
CA LEU A 205 -12.61 6.63 -1.47
C LEU A 205 -13.94 6.18 -0.85
N GLU A 206 -14.48 6.94 0.10
CA GLU A 206 -15.76 6.64 0.77
C GLU A 206 -16.93 6.67 -0.23
N ALA A 207 -16.93 7.61 -1.18
CA ALA A 207 -17.95 7.68 -2.24
C ALA A 207 -17.90 6.48 -3.21
N ILE A 208 -16.70 5.98 -3.54
CA ILE A 208 -16.55 4.77 -4.34
C ILE A 208 -17.01 3.55 -3.54
N GLU A 209 -16.52 3.36 -2.30
CA GLU A 209 -16.86 2.19 -1.47
C GLU A 209 -18.35 2.14 -1.10
N ALA A 210 -19.06 3.28 -1.06
CA ALA A 210 -20.52 3.35 -0.88
C ALA A 210 -21.34 2.94 -2.12
N ALA A 211 -20.73 2.86 -3.31
CA ALA A 211 -21.40 2.55 -4.57
C ALA A 211 -20.73 1.37 -5.31
N PRO A 212 -20.70 0.15 -4.72
CA PRO A 212 -20.23 -1.03 -5.42
C PRO A 212 -21.12 -1.33 -6.65
N PRO A 213 -20.58 -1.98 -7.69
CA PRO A 213 -21.39 -2.44 -8.81
C PRO A 213 -22.47 -3.41 -8.28
N ALA A 214 -23.70 -3.25 -8.79
CA ALA A 214 -24.78 -4.15 -8.42
C ALA A 214 -24.41 -5.60 -8.78
N PRO A 215 -24.69 -6.58 -7.91
CA PRO A 215 -24.54 -7.98 -8.28
C PRO A 215 -25.46 -8.30 -9.46
N LEU A 216 -25.07 -9.26 -10.30
CA LEU A 216 -25.99 -9.83 -11.27
C LEU A 216 -27.18 -10.47 -10.53
N ALA A 217 -28.38 -10.27 -11.06
CA ALA A 217 -29.55 -10.96 -10.54
C ALA A 217 -29.40 -12.47 -10.81
N ALA A 218 -29.57 -13.28 -9.76
CA ALA A 218 -29.50 -14.74 -9.80
C ALA A 218 -30.78 -15.36 -10.40
#